data_AF-A0A933W252-F1
#
_entry.id   AF-A0A933W252-F1
#
_cell.length_a   1.000
_cell.length_b   1.000
_cell.length_c   1.000
_cell.angle_alpha   90.00
_cell.angle_beta   90.00
_cell.angle_gamma   90.00
#
_symmetry.space_group_name_H-M   'P 1'
#
loop_
_entity.id
_entity.type
_entity.pdbx_description
1 polymer ?
#
loop_
_entity_poly.entity_id
_entity_poly.type
_entity_poly.pdbx_seq_one_letter_code
_entity_poly.pdbx_strand_id
1 'polypeptide(L)' 'GTAKPTSDIDLALEGEANGFRAEAIAAELEELPMIVKFDVQALAEITHAPLLDHIARVGVRIYERDSRGDGG' A
#
# COMPACT_ATOMS: atom_id res chain seq x y z
N GLY A 1 -15.32 0.54 -6.16
CA GLY A 1 -16.33 0.33 -5.11
C GLY A 1 -16.80 1.66 -4.58
N THR A 2 -17.94 1.70 -3.90
CA THR A 2 -18.41 2.90 -3.17
C THR A 2 -17.70 2.95 -1.83
N ALA A 3 -16.81 3.93 -1.64
CA ALA A 3 -16.08 4.12 -0.38
C ALA A 3 -17.06 4.42 0.76
N LYS A 4 -16.98 3.68 1.87
CA LYS A 4 -17.73 3.98 3.10
C LYS A 4 -16.78 4.68 4.09
N PRO A 5 -17.29 5.54 4.99
CA PRO A 5 -16.46 6.24 5.98
C PRO A 5 -15.67 5.32 6.93
N THR A 6 -16.08 4.05 7.04
CA THR A 6 -15.46 3.02 7.89
C THR A 6 -14.77 1.93 7.07
N SER A 7 -14.60 2.13 5.76
CA SER A 7 -13.89 1.16 4.93
C SER A 7 -12.40 1.25 5.21
N ASP A 8 -11.77 0.10 5.34
CA ASP A 8 -10.31 -0.03 5.37
C ASP A 8 -9.72 0.54 4.07
N ILE A 9 -8.52 1.11 4.16
CA ILE A 9 -7.77 1.61 3.01
C ILE A 9 -6.74 0.55 2.64
N ASP A 10 -6.87 -0.01 1.44
CA ASP A 10 -5.91 -0.98 0.90
C ASP A 10 -4.73 -0.25 0.24
N LEU A 11 -3.52 -0.63 0.62
CA LEU A 11 -2.25 -0.11 0.09
C LEU A 11 -1.42 -1.26 -0.49
N ALA A 12 -1.08 -1.15 -1.77
CA ALA A 12 -0.13 -2.04 -2.41
C ALA A 12 1.23 -1.34 -2.56
N LEU A 13 2.29 -1.97 -2.04
CA LEU A 13 3.66 -1.47 -2.12
C LEU A 13 4.36 -2.07 -3.35
N GLU A 14 4.87 -1.20 -4.21
CA GLU A 14 5.59 -1.57 -5.43
C GLU A 14 7.09 -1.29 -5.29
N GLY A 15 7.94 -2.15 -5.88
CA GLY A 15 9.40 -2.05 -5.84
C GLY A 15 10.05 -3.09 -4.91
N GLU A 16 11.09 -2.70 -4.17
CA GLU A 16 11.82 -3.56 -3.22
C GLU A 16 11.05 -3.80 -1.90
N ALA A 17 9.72 -3.79 -1.95
CA ALA A 17 8.87 -4.13 -0.82
C ALA A 17 8.63 -5.64 -0.80
N ASN A 18 8.89 -6.27 0.34
CA ASN A 18 8.53 -7.65 0.66
C ASN A 18 7.55 -7.65 1.85
N GLY A 19 6.99 -8.80 2.20
CA GLY A 19 6.00 -8.94 3.26
C GLY A 19 6.45 -8.33 4.59
N PHE A 20 7.74 -8.48 4.96
CA PHE A 20 8.29 -7.89 6.18
C PHE A 20 8.26 -6.36 6.17
N ARG A 21 8.60 -5.73 5.04
CA ARG A 21 8.52 -4.27 4.90
C ARG A 21 7.08 -3.77 4.89
N ALA A 22 6.17 -4.53 4.29
CA ALA A 22 4.74 -4.21 4.30
C ALA A 22 4.18 -4.23 5.72
N GLU A 23 4.55 -5.25 6.52
CA GLU A 23 4.15 -5.37 7.92
C GLU A 23 4.73 -4.25 8.79
N ALA A 24 6.01 -3.88 8.61
CA ALA A 24 6.61 -2.76 9.32
C ALA A 24 5.88 -1.43 9.04
N ILE A 25 5.55 -1.16 7.77
CA ILE A 25 4.78 0.03 7.40
C ILE A 25 3.36 -0.04 7.97
N ALA A 26 2.71 -1.20 7.95
CA ALA A 26 1.39 -1.38 8.55
C ALA A 26 1.41 -1.05 10.05
N ALA A 27 2.41 -1.54 10.80
CA ALA A 27 2.57 -1.26 12.22
C ALA A 27 2.77 0.24 12.50
N GLU A 28 3.63 0.91 11.73
CA GLU A 28 3.82 2.37 11.85
C GLU A 28 2.52 3.15 11.55
N LEU A 29 1.72 2.70 10.58
CA LEU A 29 0.43 3.31 10.26
C LEU A 29 -0.62 3.08 11.35
N GLU A 30 -0.62 1.93 12.03
CA GLU A 30 -1.51 1.63 13.14
C GLU A 30 -1.26 2.49 14.38
N GLU A 31 -0.02 2.95 14.60
CA GLU A 31 0.33 3.85 15.71
C GLU A 31 -0.18 5.29 15.50
N LEU A 32 -0.57 5.65 14.28
CA LEU A 32 -1.10 6.98 13.99
C LEU A 32 -2.52 7.15 14.57
N PRO A 33 -2.87 8.35 15.07
CA PRO A 33 -4.20 8.62 15.62
C PRO A 33 -5.25 8.79 14.50
N MET A 34 -5.41 7.78 13.65
CA MET A 34 -6.35 7.76 12.53
C MET A 34 -7.62 6.99 12.89
N ILE A 35 -8.74 7.38 12.25
CA ILE A 35 -10.05 6.73 12.43
C ILE A 35 -10.19 5.50 11.51
N VAL A 36 -9.34 5.39 10.50
CA VAL A 36 -9.34 4.35 9.47
C VAL A 36 -8.18 3.38 9.68
N LYS A 37 -8.35 2.14 9.23
CA LYS A 37 -7.28 1.13 9.20
C LYS A 37 -6.68 1.04 7.80
N PHE A 38 -5.43 0.61 7.75
CA PHE A 38 -4.71 0.34 6.51
C PHE A 38 -4.42 -1.15 6.40
N ASP A 39 -4.79 -1.75 5.27
CA ASP A 39 -4.27 -3.07 4.88
C ASP A 39 -3.10 -2.84 3.92
N VAL A 40 -1.89 -3.28 4.28
CA VAL A 40 -0.67 -3.03 3.50
C VAL A 40 -0.14 -4.35 2.98
N GLN A 41 -0.02 -4.46 1.65
CA GLN A 41 0.47 -5.67 1.00
C GLN A 41 1.61 -5.34 0.04
N ALA A 42 2.61 -6.22 -0.02
CA ALA A 42 3.64 -6.14 -1.06
C ALA A 42 3.03 -6.62 -2.39
N LEU A 43 3.01 -5.74 -3.41
CA LEU A 43 2.43 -6.04 -4.72
C LEU A 43 3.08 -7.28 -5.36
N ALA A 44 4.38 -7.47 -5.15
CA ALA A 44 5.15 -8.61 -5.64
C ALA A 44 4.72 -9.96 -5.05
N GLU A 45 4.04 -9.97 -3.90
CA GLU A 45 3.58 -11.20 -3.22
C GLU A 45 2.11 -11.53 -3.56
N ILE A 46 1.40 -10.62 -4.24
CA ILE A 46 0.03 -10.84 -4.69
C ILE A 46 0.06 -11.78 -5.90
N THR A 47 -0.40 -13.02 -5.71
CA THR A 47 -0.47 -14.03 -6.78
C THR A 47 -1.83 -14.10 -7.48
N HIS A 48 -2.85 -13.42 -6.94
CA HIS A 48 -4.19 -13.43 -7.49
C HIS A 48 -4.31 -12.48 -8.70
N ALA A 49 -4.19 -13.02 -9.91
CA ALA A 49 -4.20 -12.26 -11.16
C ALA A 49 -5.38 -11.27 -11.32
N PRO A 50 -6.65 -11.62 -10.97
CA PRO A 50 -7.74 -10.65 -11.04
C PRO A 50 -7.59 -9.43 -10.12
N LEU A 51 -6.92 -9.60 -8.96
CA LEU A 51 -6.63 -8.48 -8.05
C LEU A 51 -5.54 -7.60 -8.62
N LEU A 52 -4.48 -8.19 -9.19
CA LEU A 52 -3.44 -7.44 -9.90
C LEU A 52 -4.03 -6.60 -11.04
N ASP A 53 -4.89 -7.19 -11.87
CA ASP A 53 -5.57 -6.48 -12.96
C ASP A 53 -6.47 -5.35 -12.44
N HIS A 54 -7.11 -5.56 -11.31
CA HIS A 54 -7.92 -4.53 -10.66
C HIS A 54 -7.07 -3.36 -10.18
N ILE A 55 -5.99 -3.65 -9.43
CA ILE A 55 -5.03 -2.64 -8.95
C ILE A 55 -4.45 -1.86 -10.14
N ALA A 56 -4.05 -2.54 -11.22
CA ALA A 56 -3.53 -1.87 -12.41
C ALA A 56 -4.57 -0.96 -13.10
N ARG A 57 -5.85 -1.34 -13.10
CA ARG A 57 -6.92 -0.60 -13.78
C ARG A 57 -7.44 0.59 -12.99
N VAL A 58 -7.55 0.47 -11.66
CA VAL A 58 -8.22 1.49 -10.81
C VAL A 58 -7.38 1.97 -9.63
N GLY A 59 -6.20 1.40 -9.40
CA GLY A 59 -5.29 1.82 -8.34
C GLY A 59 -4.79 3.25 -8.56
N VAL A 60 -4.55 3.94 -7.45
CA VAL A 60 -4.09 5.33 -7.46
C VAL A 60 -2.71 5.38 -6.80
N ARG A 61 -1.71 5.89 -7.53
CA ARG A 61 -0.38 6.13 -6.97
C ARG A 61 -0.45 7.34 -6.05
N ILE A 62 -0.27 7.14 -4.75
CA ILE A 62 -0.31 8.21 -3.73
C ILE A 62 1.09 8.64 -3.25
N TYR A 63 2.09 7.79 -3.45
CA TYR A 63 3.48 8.04 -3.08
C TYR A 63 4.39 7.39 -4.11
N GLU A 64 5.36 8.14 -4.59
CA GLU A 64 6.46 7.64 -5.41
C GLU A 64 7.75 8.17 -4.80
N ARG A 65 8.70 7.27 -4.52
CA ARG A 65 10.02 7.69 -4.05
C ARG A 65 10.70 8.40 -5.20
N ASP A 66 10.88 9.71 -5.06
CA ASP A 66 11.65 10.48 -6.02
C ASP A 66 13.09 9.95 -6.05
N SER A 67 13.59 9.58 -7.23
CA SER A 67 14.96 9.06 -7.37
C SER A 67 16.04 10.14 -7.14
N ARG A 68 15.61 11.38 -6.91
CA ARG A 68 16.45 12.54 -6.61
C ARG A 68 16.51 12.76 -5.10
N GLY A 69 17.31 11.97 -4.40
CA GLY A 69 17.61 12.26 -2.99
C GLY A 69 18.12 11.09 -2.19
N ASP A 70 19.37 10.68 -2.45
CA ASP A 70 20.31 10.36 -1.37
C ASP A 70 21.74 10.46 -1.93
N GLY A 71 22.24 11.69 -1.93
CA GLY A 71 23.64 12.02 -2.15
C GLY A 71 24.03 12.99 -1.05
N GLY A 72 24.36 12.45 0.12
CA GLY A 72 24.79 13.20 1.30
C GLY A 72 25.45 12.29 2.32
#